data_AF-A0A919X279-F1
#
_entry.id   AF-A0A919X279-F1
#
_cell.length_a   1.000
_cell.length_b   1.000
_cell.length_c   1.000
_cell.angle_alpha   90.00
_cell.angle_beta   90.00
_cell.angle_gamma   90.00
#
_symmetry.space_group_name_H-M   'P 1'
#
loop_
_entity.id
_entity.type
_entity.pdbx_description
1 polymer ?
#
loop_
_entity_poly.entity_id
_entity_poly.type
_entity_poly.pdbx_seq_one_letter_code
_entity_poly.pdbx_strand_id
1 'polypeptide(L)'
;MKYALRGTMLVLCFGLFYVFWSIAAAEEPNDPAPALNPEQPNGMKVLFDNSHGQTAGQSDWVIDGAFSDFAHALAEEGYVVQEHRSTEPLTLENLEDFNVLVIPEAQIPFKTSEQKAIATFAENGGGVFFIADHYNADRNFNRWDSNEIMNGWRRGAYEDPTKGMSTGEQEAMNGVESTDWLKEEFGVRFRYNAIDNTIGNDIVPSAEAFDITEGVGEVTIHAGSTLAIMNPEIAKGIVYLPEGLTEAENKWSNAVDQGVYFGGGTDEGPFVAIGKRGDGKSAFIGDSSPVEDSTPKYRNEEHGGMKRTYDGFTDADNGLLLVNIVNWLANQEDYQTFSEVELPLDDLSPMLDIEIPETSSEPESEPWREPAEGYLWYDQSTFADGAFGSEINPPKDIIYSIDTPETVPVDGTPFEATITLMNLEPRQVIDNAEMQIYLHGGKAVSQIQNEDGTWPDNYGYQSIGVLEADESGKAEVTVTMRVSNGASEGSANIRLRLGSGNNVYTRTIILGSQRVSLECSEVIYSLAE
;
A
#
# COMPACT_ATOMS: atom_id res chain seq x y z
N MET A 1 21.72 -38.32 -52.77
CA MET A 1 20.55 -39.13 -52.39
C MET A 1 20.58 -39.30 -50.87
N LYS A 2 19.60 -38.69 -50.19
CA LYS A 2 19.09 -38.97 -48.83
C LYS A 2 19.95 -38.60 -47.59
N TYR A 3 19.45 -37.59 -46.86
CA TYR A 3 19.14 -37.50 -45.39
C TYR A 3 19.99 -38.31 -44.41
N ALA A 4 20.29 -37.92 -43.17
CA ALA A 4 20.08 -36.76 -42.30
C ALA A 4 20.73 -37.14 -40.95
N LEU A 5 21.24 -36.18 -40.16
CA LEU A 5 20.85 -35.96 -38.75
C LEU A 5 21.66 -34.78 -38.19
N ARG A 6 20.96 -33.67 -37.96
CA ARG A 6 21.42 -32.60 -37.07
C ARG A 6 21.15 -33.09 -35.64
N GLY A 7 22.19 -33.21 -34.82
CA GLY A 7 22.07 -33.34 -33.37
C GLY A 7 21.98 -31.94 -32.77
N THR A 8 20.79 -31.52 -32.37
CA THR A 8 20.58 -30.32 -31.56
C THR A 8 20.79 -30.73 -30.11
N MET A 9 21.87 -30.24 -29.49
CA MET A 9 22.12 -30.42 -28.07
C MET A 9 21.32 -29.34 -27.34
N LEU A 10 20.13 -29.69 -26.87
CA LEU A 10 19.31 -28.86 -26.01
C LEU A 10 19.90 -28.94 -24.60
N VAL A 11 20.64 -27.92 -24.18
CA VAL A 11 21.04 -27.75 -22.78
C VAL A 11 19.81 -27.16 -22.07
N LEU A 12 19.09 -28.00 -21.34
CA LEU A 12 18.10 -27.53 -20.36
C LEU A 12 18.87 -26.87 -19.21
N CYS A 13 18.97 -25.56 -19.23
CA CYS A 13 19.27 -24.78 -18.03
C CYS A 13 18.02 -24.82 -17.14
N PHE A 14 18.02 -25.70 -16.13
CA PHE A 14 17.15 -25.53 -14.97
C PHE A 14 17.64 -24.29 -14.22
N GLY A 15 16.98 -23.15 -14.43
CA GLY A 15 17.11 -22.01 -13.54
C GLY A 15 16.54 -22.40 -12.19
N LEU A 16 17.40 -22.58 -11.19
CA LEU A 16 16.96 -22.54 -9.80
C LEU A 16 16.53 -21.10 -9.51
N PHE A 17 15.22 -20.85 -9.53
CA PHE A 17 14.66 -19.69 -8.86
C PHE A 17 14.81 -19.92 -7.35
N TYR A 18 15.85 -19.35 -6.76
CA TYR A 18 15.89 -19.12 -5.33
C TYR A 18 14.92 -17.97 -5.05
N VAL A 19 13.69 -18.29 -4.66
CA VAL A 19 12.83 -17.33 -3.99
C VAL A 19 13.43 -17.16 -2.60
N PHE A 20 14.26 -16.14 -2.40
CA PHE A 20 14.60 -15.69 -1.06
C PHE A 20 13.31 -15.12 -0.48
N TRP A 21 12.63 -15.91 0.34
CA TRP A 21 11.70 -15.33 1.30
C TRP A 21 12.56 -14.52 2.26
N SER A 22 12.64 -13.21 2.05
CA SER A 22 13.20 -12.31 3.05
C SER A 22 12.26 -12.42 4.24
N ILE A 23 12.75 -13.02 5.33
CA ILE A 23 12.05 -12.97 6.60
C ILE A 23 12.12 -11.49 6.97
N ALA A 24 10.97 -10.81 7.08
CA ALA A 24 10.92 -9.43 7.57
C ALA A 24 11.72 -9.36 8.88
N ALA A 25 12.87 -8.70 8.84
CA ALA A 25 13.64 -8.37 10.02
C ALA A 25 13.13 -7.03 10.54
N ALA A 26 13.17 -6.85 11.85
CA ALA A 26 13.07 -5.51 12.38
C ALA A 26 14.30 -4.73 11.90
N GLU A 27 14.06 -3.55 11.35
CA GLU A 27 15.09 -2.61 10.91
C GLU A 27 14.85 -1.28 11.61
N GLU A 28 15.92 -0.52 11.81
CA GLU A 28 15.91 0.77 12.47
C GLU A 28 16.38 1.90 11.53
N PRO A 29 16.15 3.17 11.87
CA PRO A 29 16.64 4.30 11.08
C PRO A 29 18.16 4.33 10.88
N ASN A 30 18.93 3.67 11.74
CA ASN A 30 20.39 3.61 11.66
C ASN A 30 20.91 2.42 10.84
N ASP A 31 20.03 1.49 10.44
CA ASP A 31 20.42 0.40 9.56
C ASP A 31 20.69 0.90 8.14
N PRO A 32 21.51 0.17 7.35
CA PRO A 32 21.77 0.54 5.96
C PRO A 32 20.46 0.68 5.18
N ALA A 33 20.20 1.89 4.67
CA ALA A 33 19.02 2.15 3.87
C ALA A 33 19.05 1.31 2.57
N PRO A 34 17.89 0.79 2.12
CA PRO A 34 17.79 0.08 0.86
C PRO A 34 18.18 0.97 -0.31
N ALA A 35 18.70 0.34 -1.36
CA ALA A 35 19.04 0.99 -2.61
C ALA A 35 18.90 0.02 -3.79
N LEU A 36 18.29 0.48 -4.88
CA LEU A 36 18.21 -0.23 -6.15
C LEU A 36 19.19 0.40 -7.13
N ASN A 37 20.02 -0.46 -7.73
CA ASN A 37 20.94 -0.05 -8.79
C ASN A 37 20.41 -0.55 -10.13
N PRO A 38 20.25 0.33 -11.12
CA PRO A 38 19.72 -0.02 -12.43
C PRO A 38 20.74 -0.82 -13.24
N GLU A 39 20.27 -1.73 -14.09
CA GLU A 39 21.16 -2.46 -15.01
C GLU A 39 21.80 -1.53 -16.06
N GLN A 40 21.06 -0.50 -16.48
CA GLN A 40 21.49 0.52 -17.43
C GLN A 40 21.30 1.91 -16.81
N PRO A 41 22.30 2.44 -16.08
CA PRO A 41 22.17 3.72 -15.40
C PRO A 41 21.97 4.88 -16.37
N ASN A 42 20.96 5.71 -16.12
CA ASN A 42 20.70 6.97 -16.82
C ASN A 42 21.51 8.15 -16.25
N GLY A 43 22.20 7.94 -15.12
CA GLY A 43 23.07 8.92 -14.47
C GLY A 43 22.36 9.80 -13.43
N MET A 44 21.06 9.58 -13.19
CA MET A 44 20.26 10.31 -12.23
C MET A 44 19.91 9.45 -11.01
N LYS A 45 19.56 10.11 -9.90
CA LYS A 45 19.20 9.44 -8.64
C LYS A 45 17.92 9.98 -8.04
N VAL A 46 17.15 9.09 -7.42
CA VAL A 46 15.91 9.38 -6.71
C VAL A 46 16.07 8.97 -5.25
N LEU A 47 15.73 9.87 -4.34
CA LEU A 47 15.72 9.63 -2.89
C LEU A 47 14.28 9.53 -2.41
N PHE A 48 13.92 8.45 -1.72
CA PHE A 48 12.63 8.29 -1.06
C PHE A 48 12.77 8.57 0.43
N ASP A 49 11.95 9.46 0.98
CA ASP A 49 11.95 9.74 2.41
C ASP A 49 11.37 8.57 3.23
N ASN A 50 12.07 8.19 4.29
CA ASN A 50 11.61 7.26 5.33
C ASN A 50 12.00 7.77 6.75
N SER A 51 12.17 9.09 6.94
CA SER A 51 12.44 9.67 8.26
C SER A 51 11.22 10.28 8.95
N HIS A 52 10.04 10.25 8.31
CA HIS A 52 8.82 10.90 8.79
C HIS A 52 7.66 9.92 8.97
N GLY A 53 7.94 8.69 9.41
CA GLY A 53 6.91 7.72 9.76
C GLY A 53 6.24 7.04 8.56
N GLN A 54 6.95 6.88 7.44
CA GLN A 54 6.44 6.20 6.24
C GLN A 54 6.10 4.71 6.44
N THR A 55 6.47 4.17 7.60
CA THR A 55 6.12 2.81 8.05
C THR A 55 5.10 2.83 9.18
N ALA A 56 4.40 3.93 9.44
CA ALA A 56 3.37 3.97 10.48
C ALA A 56 2.06 3.32 10.01
N GLY A 57 1.31 2.76 10.96
CA GLY A 57 -0.04 2.24 10.69
C GLY A 57 -0.09 1.00 9.79
N GLN A 58 -0.82 1.08 8.68
CA GLN A 58 -1.29 -0.08 7.92
C GLN A 58 -0.52 -0.38 6.63
N SER A 59 0.44 0.47 6.25
CA SER A 59 1.27 0.34 5.05
C SER A 59 2.74 0.60 5.36
N ASP A 60 3.60 0.38 4.37
CA ASP A 60 5.03 0.67 4.39
C ASP A 60 5.40 1.37 3.09
N TRP A 61 5.30 2.70 3.03
CA TRP A 61 5.56 3.48 1.82
C TRP A 61 7.07 3.67 1.57
N VAL A 62 7.78 2.54 1.49
CA VAL A 62 9.23 2.40 1.39
C VAL A 62 9.61 1.57 0.17
N ILE A 63 10.82 1.75 -0.35
CA ILE A 63 11.22 1.25 -1.68
C ILE A 63 11.41 -0.27 -1.75
N ASP A 64 11.45 -0.95 -0.61
CA ASP A 64 11.48 -2.41 -0.49
C ASP A 64 10.30 -2.94 0.35
N GLY A 65 9.26 -2.11 0.47
CA GLY A 65 7.95 -2.43 1.04
C GLY A 65 6.87 -2.07 0.05
N ALA A 66 5.73 -1.54 0.51
CA ALA A 66 4.57 -1.28 -0.32
C ALA A 66 4.78 -0.31 -1.50
N PHE A 67 5.95 0.32 -1.68
CA PHE A 67 6.32 1.11 -2.87
C PHE A 67 7.37 0.42 -3.75
N SER A 68 7.58 -0.89 -3.59
CA SER A 68 8.63 -1.64 -4.28
C SER A 68 8.45 -1.68 -5.80
N ASP A 69 7.23 -1.85 -6.30
CA ASP A 69 6.95 -1.86 -7.74
C ASP A 69 7.26 -0.50 -8.36
N PHE A 70 6.93 0.60 -7.66
CA PHE A 70 7.31 1.94 -8.11
C PHE A 70 8.83 2.12 -8.14
N ALA A 71 9.52 1.72 -7.07
CA ALA A 71 10.98 1.79 -7.01
C ALA A 71 11.66 0.93 -8.09
N HIS A 72 11.12 -0.26 -8.37
CA HIS A 72 11.59 -1.14 -9.43
C HIS A 72 11.37 -0.53 -10.82
N ALA A 73 10.20 0.06 -11.08
CA ALA A 73 9.93 0.75 -12.34
C ALA A 73 10.91 1.91 -12.58
N LEU A 74 11.25 2.69 -11.54
CA LEU A 74 12.28 3.73 -11.64
C LEU A 74 13.68 3.15 -11.90
N ALA A 75 14.02 2.03 -11.29
CA ALA A 75 15.28 1.34 -11.58
C ALA A 75 15.33 0.81 -13.02
N GLU A 76 14.20 0.40 -13.59
CA GLU A 76 14.08 0.00 -15.01
C GLU A 76 14.27 1.18 -15.96
N GLU A 77 13.83 2.39 -15.58
CA GLU A 77 14.11 3.65 -16.29
C GLU A 77 15.57 4.13 -16.14
N GLY A 78 16.38 3.41 -15.36
CA GLY A 78 17.81 3.66 -15.22
C GLY A 78 18.18 4.54 -14.03
N TYR A 79 17.26 4.86 -13.12
CA TYR A 79 17.57 5.63 -11.92
C TYR A 79 18.26 4.76 -10.88
N VAL A 80 19.22 5.34 -10.15
CA VAL A 80 19.57 4.82 -8.82
C VAL A 80 18.49 5.27 -7.85
N VAL A 81 17.81 4.33 -7.22
CA VAL A 81 16.77 4.62 -6.22
C VAL A 81 17.33 4.30 -4.85
N GLN A 82 17.22 5.23 -3.91
CA GLN A 82 17.71 5.06 -2.55
C GLN A 82 16.69 5.58 -1.55
N GLU A 83 16.66 4.99 -0.37
CA GLU A 83 15.87 5.50 0.75
C GLU A 83 16.70 6.41 1.67
N HIS A 84 16.04 7.41 2.24
CA HIS A 84 16.56 8.25 3.32
C HIS A 84 16.03 7.75 4.66
N ARG A 85 16.91 7.18 5.48
CA ARG A 85 16.63 6.86 6.88
C ARG A 85 17.43 7.79 7.78
N SER A 86 16.78 8.37 8.77
CA SER A 86 17.43 9.27 9.72
C SER A 86 16.55 9.49 10.95
N THR A 87 17.17 9.70 12.11
CA THR A 87 16.51 10.29 13.30
C THR A 87 16.80 11.79 13.41
N GLU A 88 17.74 12.31 12.62
CA GLU A 88 18.08 13.72 12.53
C GLU A 88 17.26 14.40 11.43
N PRO A 89 16.94 15.71 11.58
CA PRO A 89 16.17 16.44 10.58
C PRO A 89 16.79 16.39 9.19
N LEU A 90 15.96 16.26 8.15
CA LEU A 90 16.38 16.31 6.76
C LEU A 90 17.07 17.65 6.45
N THR A 91 18.27 17.58 5.88
CA THR A 91 19.06 18.76 5.51
C THR A 91 19.28 18.83 4.00
N LEU A 92 19.66 20.01 3.51
CA LEU A 92 20.02 20.18 2.11
C LEU A 92 21.20 19.28 1.71
N GLU A 93 22.18 19.06 2.60
CA GLU A 93 23.34 18.18 2.35
C GLU A 93 22.90 16.73 2.05
N ASN A 94 21.79 16.27 2.65
CA ASN A 94 21.25 14.95 2.35
C ASN A 94 20.71 14.84 0.91
N LEU A 95 20.37 15.97 0.28
CA LEU A 95 19.71 16.04 -1.02
C LEU A 95 20.67 16.38 -2.17
N GLU A 96 21.88 16.91 -1.89
CA GLU A 96 22.82 17.46 -2.90
C GLU A 96 23.22 16.46 -4.01
N ASP A 97 23.21 15.16 -3.72
CA ASP A 97 23.60 14.10 -4.64
C ASP A 97 22.44 13.48 -5.44
N PHE A 98 21.22 14.01 -5.26
CA PHE A 98 19.98 13.48 -5.84
C PHE A 98 19.32 14.47 -6.80
N ASN A 99 18.57 13.92 -7.76
CA ASN A 99 17.81 14.71 -8.73
C ASN A 99 16.37 14.89 -8.29
N VAL A 100 15.79 13.86 -7.67
CA VAL A 100 14.40 13.86 -7.21
C VAL A 100 14.34 13.39 -5.76
N LEU A 101 13.58 14.10 -4.93
CA LEU A 101 13.12 13.67 -3.62
C LEU A 101 11.66 13.25 -3.74
N VAL A 102 11.33 12.02 -3.34
CA VAL A 102 9.96 11.54 -3.18
C VAL A 102 9.66 11.54 -1.69
N ILE A 103 8.51 12.08 -1.31
CA ILE A 103 8.00 12.12 0.06
C ILE A 103 6.70 11.29 0.08
N PRO A 104 6.80 10.00 0.43
CA PRO A 104 5.66 9.11 0.58
C PRO A 104 4.90 9.44 1.86
N GLU A 105 3.57 9.55 1.79
CA GLU A 105 2.59 9.74 2.87
C GLU A 105 3.21 9.95 4.27
N ALA A 106 3.79 11.14 4.49
CA ALA A 106 4.46 11.43 5.75
C ALA A 106 3.45 11.40 6.90
N GLN A 107 3.88 10.87 8.04
CA GLN A 107 3.10 10.67 9.26
C GLN A 107 3.70 11.39 10.47
N ILE A 108 4.80 12.13 10.29
CA ILE A 108 5.40 13.01 11.28
C ILE A 108 5.61 14.38 10.63
N PRO A 109 5.15 15.49 11.25
CA PRO A 109 5.25 16.81 10.66
C PRO A 109 6.69 17.30 10.50
N PHE A 110 6.97 17.91 9.35
CA PHE A 110 8.27 18.53 9.07
C PHE A 110 8.54 19.71 10.00
N LYS A 111 9.78 19.81 10.45
CA LYS A 111 10.30 21.02 11.08
C LYS A 111 10.45 22.12 10.03
N THR A 112 10.40 23.37 10.48
CA THR A 112 10.61 24.54 9.60
C THR A 112 11.96 24.50 8.89
N SER A 113 12.99 23.88 9.50
CA SER A 113 14.30 23.68 8.86
C SER A 113 14.24 22.72 7.67
N GLU A 114 13.39 21.70 7.75
CA GLU A 114 13.24 20.66 6.72
C GLU A 114 12.42 21.19 5.56
N GLN A 115 11.30 21.88 5.85
CA GLN A 115 10.52 22.61 4.83
C GLN A 115 11.44 23.54 4.01
N LYS A 116 12.31 24.29 4.69
CA LYS A 116 13.30 25.15 4.04
C LYS A 116 14.32 24.37 3.20
N ALA A 117 14.81 23.23 3.69
CA ALA A 117 15.76 22.40 2.95
C ALA A 117 15.13 21.86 1.66
N ILE A 118 13.89 21.35 1.73
CA ILE A 118 13.12 20.85 0.59
C ILE A 118 12.86 21.97 -0.42
N ALA A 119 12.39 23.13 0.04
CA ALA A 119 12.15 24.28 -0.83
C ALA A 119 13.43 24.78 -1.51
N THR A 120 14.56 24.80 -0.78
CA THR A 120 15.87 25.21 -1.33
C THR A 120 16.40 24.19 -2.34
N PHE A 121 16.19 22.89 -2.09
CA PHE A 121 16.53 21.84 -3.05
C PHE A 121 15.78 22.02 -4.36
N ALA A 122 14.46 22.24 -4.29
CA ALA A 122 13.65 22.54 -5.47
C ALA A 122 14.09 23.83 -6.15
N GLU A 123 14.29 24.92 -5.40
CA GLU A 123 14.73 26.21 -5.95
C GLU A 123 16.03 26.10 -6.77
N ASN A 124 16.94 25.21 -6.37
CA ASN A 124 18.23 24.96 -7.01
C ASN A 124 18.20 23.91 -8.14
N GLY A 125 17.01 23.52 -8.62
CA GLY A 125 16.87 22.58 -9.75
C GLY A 125 16.43 21.16 -9.35
N GLY A 126 16.26 20.87 -8.06
CA GLY A 126 15.74 19.57 -7.62
C GLY A 126 14.27 19.37 -8.00
N GLY A 127 13.86 18.12 -8.17
CA GLY A 127 12.46 17.71 -8.28
C GLY A 127 11.92 17.19 -6.95
N VAL A 128 10.72 17.59 -6.54
CA VAL A 128 10.09 17.06 -5.30
C VAL A 128 8.72 16.45 -5.60
N PHE A 129 8.52 15.18 -5.29
CA PHE A 129 7.23 14.52 -5.43
C PHE A 129 6.59 14.30 -4.06
N PHE A 130 5.48 14.98 -3.80
CA PHE A 130 4.68 14.80 -2.60
C PHE A 130 3.54 13.83 -2.87
N ILE A 131 3.50 12.73 -2.11
CA ILE A 131 2.41 11.76 -2.13
C ILE A 131 1.73 11.87 -0.78
N ALA A 132 0.50 12.39 -0.75
CA ALA A 132 -0.28 12.53 0.47
C ALA A 132 -1.42 11.51 0.50
N ASP A 133 -2.26 11.63 1.52
CA ASP A 133 -3.54 10.94 1.60
C ASP A 133 -4.58 11.90 2.21
N HIS A 134 -5.80 11.41 2.38
CA HIS A 134 -6.96 12.13 2.85
C HIS A 134 -6.89 12.60 4.31
N TYR A 135 -7.83 13.45 4.72
CA TYR A 135 -8.00 13.78 6.15
C TYR A 135 -8.51 12.56 6.92
N ASN A 136 -8.12 12.40 8.19
CA ASN A 136 -8.24 11.16 8.96
C ASN A 136 -7.35 9.99 8.45
N ALA A 137 -6.21 10.32 7.84
CA ALA A 137 -5.09 9.45 7.52
C ALA A 137 -3.92 9.63 8.51
N ASP A 138 -4.18 9.98 9.77
CA ASP A 138 -3.26 9.86 10.90
C ASP A 138 -3.10 8.37 11.27
N ARG A 139 -1.91 7.83 11.00
CA ARG A 139 -1.59 6.40 11.08
C ARG A 139 -0.87 6.02 12.37
N ASN A 140 -0.41 7.00 13.15
CA ASN A 140 0.35 6.82 14.40
C ASN A 140 -0.29 7.54 15.60
N PHE A 141 -1.47 8.12 15.42
CA PHE A 141 -2.25 8.80 16.47
C PHE A 141 -1.57 10.07 17.00
N ASN A 142 -0.77 10.74 16.18
CA ASN A 142 -0.11 11.99 16.56
C ASN A 142 -0.96 13.25 16.29
N ARG A 143 -2.18 13.09 15.76
CA ARG A 143 -3.13 14.15 15.37
C ARG A 143 -2.80 14.86 14.07
N TRP A 144 -1.80 14.42 13.31
CA TRP A 144 -1.43 15.01 12.05
C TRP A 144 -1.75 14.05 10.91
N ASP A 145 -2.63 14.48 10.03
CA ASP A 145 -2.88 13.78 8.79
C ASP A 145 -1.79 14.09 7.75
N SER A 146 -1.59 13.19 6.78
CA SER A 146 -0.52 13.37 5.79
C SER A 146 -0.70 14.66 4.97
N ASN A 147 -1.92 14.99 4.56
CA ASN A 147 -2.21 16.25 3.87
C ASN A 147 -1.88 17.49 4.72
N GLU A 148 -2.11 17.46 6.03
CA GLU A 148 -1.75 18.51 6.98
C GLU A 148 -0.24 18.67 7.11
N ILE A 149 0.47 17.54 7.18
CA ILE A 149 1.93 17.50 7.24
C ILE A 149 2.53 18.14 5.98
N MET A 150 2.04 17.74 4.80
CA MET A 150 2.52 18.31 3.54
C MET A 150 2.21 19.81 3.43
N ASN A 151 1.03 20.22 3.89
CA ASN A 151 0.59 21.61 3.92
C ASN A 151 1.40 22.47 4.92
N GLY A 152 1.83 21.87 6.04
CA GLY A 152 2.61 22.51 7.11
C GLY A 152 1.79 22.98 8.30
N TRP A 153 0.50 22.59 8.41
CA TRP A 153 -0.33 22.94 9.55
C TRP A 153 -1.46 21.95 9.81
N ARG A 154 -1.88 21.89 11.07
CA ARG A 154 -3.04 21.11 11.53
C ARG A 154 -4.33 21.94 11.56
N ARG A 155 -5.38 21.41 10.96
CA ARG A 155 -6.75 21.93 10.92
C ARG A 155 -7.27 22.14 12.34
N GLY A 156 -7.76 23.34 12.66
CA GLY A 156 -8.27 23.65 14.01
C GLY A 156 -7.22 23.80 15.11
N ALA A 157 -5.94 23.81 14.73
CA ALA A 157 -4.81 23.99 15.65
C ALA A 157 -3.71 24.90 15.06
N TYR A 158 -4.07 25.80 14.14
CA TYR A 158 -3.10 26.68 13.47
C TYR A 158 -2.30 27.54 14.45
N GLU A 159 -2.93 28.11 15.48
CA GLU A 159 -2.25 28.94 16.49
C GLU A 159 -1.29 28.15 17.40
N ASP A 160 -1.54 26.86 17.59
CA ASP A 160 -0.77 25.98 18.46
C ASP A 160 -0.77 24.55 17.88
N PRO A 161 0.25 24.18 17.08
CA PRO A 161 0.34 22.84 16.49
C PRO A 161 0.39 21.72 17.54
N THR A 162 0.69 22.05 18.80
CA THR A 162 0.77 21.09 19.91
C THR A 162 -0.51 21.01 20.75
N LYS A 163 -1.58 21.70 20.36
CA LYS A 163 -2.86 21.72 21.09
C LYS A 163 -3.36 20.30 21.37
N GLY A 164 -3.50 19.96 22.66
CA GLY A 164 -4.01 18.64 23.08
C GLY A 164 -2.95 17.54 23.18
N MET A 165 -1.68 17.84 22.93
CA MET A 165 -0.56 16.91 23.07
C MET A 165 -0.03 16.83 24.51
N SER A 166 0.48 15.66 24.87
CA SER A 166 1.24 15.40 26.09
C SER A 166 2.63 16.05 26.06
N THR A 167 3.35 16.01 27.18
CA THR A 167 4.71 16.58 27.27
C THR A 167 5.70 15.89 26.33
N GLY A 168 5.65 14.56 26.18
CA GLY A 168 6.56 13.83 25.29
C GLY A 168 6.30 14.16 23.82
N GLU A 169 5.02 14.24 23.43
CA GLU A 169 4.64 14.69 22.09
C GLU A 169 5.10 16.12 21.81
N GLN A 170 4.94 17.04 22.77
CA GLN A 170 5.43 18.42 22.63
C GLN A 170 6.95 18.49 22.43
N GLU A 171 7.72 17.60 23.06
CA GLU A 171 9.16 17.51 22.86
C GLU A 171 9.52 17.00 21.46
N ALA A 172 8.78 16.00 20.96
CA ALA A 172 8.93 15.47 19.60
C ALA A 172 8.62 16.53 18.52
N MET A 173 7.67 17.42 18.81
CA MET A 173 7.25 18.53 17.95
C MET A 173 8.21 19.73 17.95
N ASN A 174 9.34 19.67 18.67
CA ASN A 174 10.27 20.80 18.73
C ASN A 174 10.82 21.18 17.35
N GLY A 175 10.57 22.42 16.93
CA GLY A 175 10.94 22.95 15.61
C GLY A 175 9.83 22.87 14.56
N VAL A 176 8.69 22.26 14.89
CA VAL A 176 7.47 22.31 14.09
C VAL A 176 6.70 23.59 14.43
N GLU A 177 6.34 24.33 13.41
CA GLU A 177 5.50 25.53 13.51
C GLU A 177 4.42 25.42 12.43
N SER A 178 3.22 25.93 12.70
CA SER A 178 2.18 26.02 11.68
C SER A 178 2.62 27.03 10.62
N THR A 179 2.81 26.55 9.40
CA THR A 179 3.11 27.35 8.20
C THR A 179 2.04 27.10 7.15
N ASP A 180 2.06 27.82 6.03
CA ASP A 180 1.24 27.56 4.84
C ASP A 180 2.19 27.36 3.64
N TRP A 181 3.31 26.66 3.91
CA TRP A 181 4.51 26.70 3.08
C TRP A 181 4.29 26.06 1.70
N LEU A 182 3.46 25.03 1.58
CA LEU A 182 3.23 24.38 0.29
C LEU A 182 2.59 25.34 -0.72
N LYS A 183 1.67 26.19 -0.25
CA LYS A 183 1.09 27.27 -1.05
C LYS A 183 2.12 28.33 -1.38
N GLU A 184 2.87 28.78 -0.38
CA GLU A 184 3.85 29.86 -0.54
C GLU A 184 4.98 29.46 -1.49
N GLU A 185 5.43 28.21 -1.40
CA GLU A 185 6.60 27.71 -2.09
C GLU A 185 6.28 27.06 -3.43
N PHE A 186 5.13 26.36 -3.54
CA PHE A 186 4.78 25.56 -4.72
C PHE A 186 3.41 25.88 -5.32
N GLY A 187 2.65 26.82 -4.74
CA GLY A 187 1.39 27.28 -5.33
C GLY A 187 0.22 26.29 -5.26
N VAL A 188 0.31 25.26 -4.41
CA VAL A 188 -0.77 24.29 -4.19
C VAL A 188 -1.09 24.10 -2.71
N ARG A 189 -2.25 23.53 -2.40
CA ARG A 189 -2.57 22.94 -1.10
C ARG A 189 -3.19 21.57 -1.31
N PHE A 190 -2.87 20.61 -0.47
CA PHE A 190 -3.71 19.42 -0.34
C PHE A 190 -5.01 19.80 0.36
N ARG A 191 -6.15 19.29 -0.13
CA ARG A 191 -7.43 19.47 0.54
C ARG A 191 -7.61 18.42 1.63
N TYR A 192 -8.60 18.66 2.49
CA TYR A 192 -9.01 17.73 3.55
C TYR A 192 -10.17 16.83 3.15
N ASN A 193 -10.56 16.85 1.87
CA ASN A 193 -11.59 15.96 1.36
C ASN A 193 -11.09 14.51 1.33
N ALA A 194 -12.03 13.59 1.22
CA ALA A 194 -11.78 12.16 1.24
C ALA A 194 -12.80 11.51 0.31
N ILE A 195 -12.39 11.39 -0.95
CA ILE A 195 -13.22 10.92 -2.05
C ILE A 195 -13.05 9.41 -2.15
N ASP A 196 -14.15 8.68 -2.02
CA ASP A 196 -14.18 7.22 -2.13
C ASP A 196 -13.76 6.76 -3.53
N ASN A 197 -13.74 5.44 -3.72
CA ASN A 197 -13.45 4.76 -4.97
C ASN A 197 -14.08 5.44 -6.20
N THR A 198 -13.24 6.05 -7.02
CA THR A 198 -13.61 6.62 -8.33
C THR A 198 -12.40 6.54 -9.28
N ILE A 199 -12.47 7.24 -10.41
CA ILE A 199 -11.42 7.27 -11.43
C ILE A 199 -11.19 8.72 -11.85
N GLY A 200 -9.95 9.19 -11.78
CA GLY A 200 -9.50 10.38 -12.47
C GLY A 200 -9.38 10.08 -13.96
N ASN A 201 -10.30 10.62 -14.77
CA ASN A 201 -10.37 10.39 -16.21
C ASN A 201 -10.49 11.68 -17.03
N ASP A 202 -10.49 12.83 -16.36
CA ASP A 202 -10.29 14.11 -17.02
C ASP A 202 -8.78 14.43 -17.01
N ILE A 203 -8.11 13.87 -18.01
CA ILE A 203 -6.66 13.93 -18.18
C ILE A 203 -6.30 15.12 -19.05
N VAL A 204 -5.46 16.02 -18.53
CA VAL A 204 -4.96 17.16 -19.30
C VAL A 204 -4.14 16.65 -20.49
N PRO A 205 -4.31 17.20 -21.71
CA PRO A 205 -3.56 16.74 -22.87
C PRO A 205 -2.04 16.77 -22.64
N SER A 206 -1.34 15.72 -23.09
CA SER A 206 0.13 15.56 -22.98
C SER A 206 0.92 16.83 -23.32
N ALA A 207 0.56 17.50 -24.42
CA ALA A 207 1.21 18.71 -24.88
C ALA A 207 1.03 19.92 -23.92
N GLU A 208 0.00 19.89 -23.07
CA GLU A 208 -0.29 20.90 -22.03
C GLU A 208 0.16 20.46 -20.63
N ALA A 209 0.67 19.23 -20.51
CA ALA A 209 1.14 18.61 -19.27
C ALA A 209 2.59 18.13 -19.40
N PHE A 210 3.40 18.77 -20.24
CA PHE A 210 4.84 18.48 -20.39
C PHE A 210 5.16 16.99 -20.66
N ASP A 211 4.28 16.35 -21.43
CA ASP A 211 4.29 14.92 -21.76
C ASP A 211 4.13 13.95 -20.58
N ILE A 212 3.81 14.46 -19.39
CA ILE A 212 3.58 13.64 -18.19
C ILE A 212 2.37 12.71 -18.40
N THR A 213 1.33 13.20 -19.07
CA THR A 213 0.09 12.44 -19.31
C THR A 213 0.13 11.63 -20.62
N GLU A 214 1.29 11.48 -21.27
CA GLU A 214 1.39 10.65 -22.46
C GLU A 214 1.01 9.19 -22.16
N GLY A 215 -0.04 8.71 -22.83
CA GLY A 215 -0.53 7.34 -22.68
C GLY A 215 -1.43 7.10 -21.46
N VAL A 216 -1.65 8.11 -20.60
CA VAL A 216 -2.50 8.02 -19.42
C VAL A 216 -3.96 8.31 -19.81
N GLY A 217 -4.86 7.39 -19.48
CA GLY A 217 -6.31 7.55 -19.68
C GLY A 217 -7.10 7.53 -18.38
N GLU A 218 -6.69 6.71 -17.41
CA GLU A 218 -7.39 6.54 -16.13
C GLU A 218 -6.40 6.40 -14.98
N VAL A 219 -6.66 7.11 -13.88
CA VAL A 219 -5.91 7.02 -12.63
C VAL A 219 -6.88 6.68 -11.51
N THR A 220 -6.60 5.68 -10.69
CA THR A 220 -7.52 5.29 -9.62
C THR A 220 -7.33 6.15 -8.38
N ILE A 221 -8.37 6.21 -7.55
CA ILE A 221 -8.38 6.89 -6.26
C ILE A 221 -9.23 6.05 -5.30
N HIS A 222 -8.72 5.86 -4.07
CA HIS A 222 -9.24 4.98 -3.04
C HIS A 222 -9.21 5.71 -1.69
N ALA A 223 -10.23 6.53 -1.45
CA ALA A 223 -10.37 7.39 -0.26
C ALA A 223 -9.51 8.67 -0.27
N GLY A 224 -8.71 8.95 -1.30
CA GLY A 224 -7.80 10.09 -1.34
C GLY A 224 -8.40 11.50 -1.34
N SER A 225 -7.51 12.48 -1.25
CA SER A 225 -7.79 13.91 -1.36
C SER A 225 -7.52 14.47 -2.76
N THR A 226 -8.08 15.66 -3.04
CA THR A 226 -7.64 16.50 -4.18
C THR A 226 -6.74 17.65 -3.71
N LEU A 227 -6.25 18.43 -4.65
CA LEU A 227 -5.47 19.64 -4.41
C LEU A 227 -6.26 20.90 -4.78
N ALA A 228 -5.87 22.03 -4.22
CA ALA A 228 -6.28 23.35 -4.66
C ALA A 228 -5.11 24.07 -5.34
N ILE A 229 -5.35 24.64 -6.52
CA ILE A 229 -4.41 25.55 -7.19
C ILE A 229 -4.50 26.92 -6.53
N MET A 230 -3.40 27.34 -5.92
CA MET A 230 -3.28 28.60 -5.16
C MET A 230 -2.43 29.66 -5.88
N ASN A 231 -1.62 29.25 -6.85
CA ASN A 231 -0.90 30.16 -7.74
C ASN A 231 -0.69 29.54 -9.14
N PRO A 232 -1.56 29.85 -10.12
CA PRO A 232 -1.47 29.28 -11.47
C PRO A 232 -0.21 29.68 -12.26
N GLU A 233 0.53 30.70 -11.82
CA GLU A 233 1.81 31.03 -12.46
C GLU A 233 2.86 29.96 -12.21
N ILE A 234 2.76 29.20 -11.12
CA ILE A 234 3.74 28.17 -10.74
C ILE A 234 3.13 26.81 -10.46
N ALA A 235 1.81 26.64 -10.52
CA ALA A 235 1.12 25.39 -10.27
C ALA A 235 0.07 25.09 -11.34
N LYS A 236 -0.11 23.81 -11.67
CA LYS A 236 -1.07 23.34 -12.67
C LYS A 236 -1.57 21.95 -12.33
N GLY A 237 -2.88 21.72 -12.47
CA GLY A 237 -3.47 20.39 -12.42
C GLY A 237 -3.28 19.63 -13.72
N ILE A 238 -3.08 18.31 -13.63
CA ILE A 238 -2.87 17.43 -14.79
C ILE A 238 -3.82 16.23 -14.83
N VAL A 239 -4.43 15.87 -13.71
CA VAL A 239 -5.47 14.84 -13.61
C VAL A 239 -6.59 15.36 -12.73
N TYR A 240 -7.82 15.33 -13.22
CA TYR A 240 -9.01 15.71 -12.47
C TYR A 240 -10.00 14.55 -12.36
N LEU A 241 -10.79 14.59 -11.30
CA LEU A 241 -11.91 13.68 -11.09
C LEU A 241 -13.12 14.14 -11.92
N PRO A 242 -14.04 13.24 -12.31
CA PRO A 242 -15.18 13.58 -13.14
C PRO A 242 -16.10 14.60 -12.45
N GLU A 243 -16.77 15.44 -13.23
CA GLU A 243 -17.84 16.31 -12.72
C GLU A 243 -19.04 15.50 -12.19
N GLY A 244 -19.79 16.10 -11.27
CA GLY A 244 -21.04 15.55 -10.76
C GLY A 244 -20.86 14.59 -9.58
N LEU A 245 -19.70 14.59 -8.93
CA LEU A 245 -19.50 13.85 -7.69
C LEU A 245 -20.47 14.37 -6.62
N THR A 246 -20.96 13.46 -5.78
CA THR A 246 -21.87 13.81 -4.69
C THR A 246 -21.41 13.20 -3.38
N GLU A 247 -21.71 13.86 -2.26
CA GLU A 247 -21.49 13.28 -0.92
C GLU A 247 -22.17 11.92 -0.77
N ALA A 248 -23.35 11.71 -1.36
CA ALA A 248 -24.09 10.46 -1.17
C ALA A 248 -23.44 9.25 -1.85
N GLU A 249 -22.69 9.46 -2.93
CA GLU A 249 -22.16 8.39 -3.78
C GLU A 249 -20.63 8.29 -3.73
N ASN A 250 -19.94 9.40 -3.45
CA ASN A 250 -18.49 9.50 -3.60
C ASN A 250 -17.76 9.95 -2.34
N LYS A 251 -18.46 10.21 -1.22
CA LYS A 251 -17.80 10.43 0.07
C LYS A 251 -17.29 9.10 0.61
N TRP A 252 -16.02 9.05 1.00
CA TRP A 252 -15.49 7.90 1.73
C TRP A 252 -16.24 7.73 3.06
N SER A 253 -16.60 6.49 3.41
CA SER A 253 -17.52 6.24 4.53
C SER A 253 -17.03 6.75 5.90
N ASN A 254 -15.71 6.91 6.07
CA ASN A 254 -15.12 7.42 7.30
C ASN A 254 -14.69 8.90 7.21
N ALA A 255 -14.99 9.58 6.11
CA ALA A 255 -14.77 11.01 6.00
C ALA A 255 -15.60 11.75 7.05
N VAL A 256 -14.94 12.63 7.81
CA VAL A 256 -15.51 13.33 8.97
C VAL A 256 -16.20 14.65 8.60
N ASP A 257 -16.13 15.05 7.33
CA ASP A 257 -16.91 16.14 6.76
C ASP A 257 -17.67 15.69 5.50
N GLN A 258 -17.98 16.59 4.58
CA GLN A 258 -18.75 16.29 3.38
C GLN A 258 -18.01 15.40 2.35
N GLY A 259 -16.69 15.21 2.47
CA GLY A 259 -15.87 14.30 1.64
C GLY A 259 -15.71 14.67 0.16
N VAL A 260 -16.69 15.37 -0.43
CA VAL A 260 -16.66 15.97 -1.77
C VAL A 260 -17.02 17.44 -1.61
N TYR A 261 -16.15 18.35 -2.05
CA TYR A 261 -16.25 19.76 -1.66
C TYR A 261 -16.99 20.63 -2.69
N PHE A 262 -16.73 20.39 -3.97
CA PHE A 262 -17.23 21.19 -5.08
C PHE A 262 -17.85 20.38 -6.21
N GLY A 263 -17.93 19.05 -6.05
CA GLY A 263 -18.69 18.16 -6.93
C GLY A 263 -17.87 17.60 -8.09
N GLY A 264 -16.55 17.49 -7.93
CA GLY A 264 -15.63 17.01 -8.97
C GLY A 264 -15.17 18.08 -9.96
N GLY A 265 -14.49 17.65 -11.02
CA GLY A 265 -13.94 18.52 -12.06
C GLY A 265 -12.91 19.52 -11.53
N THR A 266 -12.75 20.64 -12.25
CA THR A 266 -11.76 21.68 -11.94
C THR A 266 -12.06 22.43 -10.64
N ASP A 267 -13.33 22.53 -10.24
CA ASP A 267 -13.71 23.23 -8.99
C ASP A 267 -13.36 22.40 -7.74
N GLU A 268 -13.50 21.07 -7.80
CA GLU A 268 -12.94 20.17 -6.76
C GLU A 268 -11.42 20.28 -6.69
N GLY A 269 -10.81 20.65 -7.81
CA GLY A 269 -9.38 20.77 -8.00
C GLY A 269 -8.73 19.45 -8.43
N PRO A 270 -7.47 19.50 -8.86
CA PRO A 270 -6.82 18.34 -9.44
C PRO A 270 -6.59 17.23 -8.41
N PHE A 271 -6.69 15.99 -8.86
CA PHE A 271 -6.18 14.84 -8.12
C PHE A 271 -4.65 14.75 -8.19
N VAL A 272 -4.08 15.12 -9.35
CA VAL A 272 -2.63 15.21 -9.56
C VAL A 272 -2.28 16.60 -10.09
N ALA A 273 -1.30 17.24 -9.46
CA ALA A 273 -0.81 18.56 -9.85
C ALA A 273 0.71 18.57 -9.99
N ILE A 274 1.22 19.57 -10.69
CA ILE A 274 2.63 19.87 -10.85
C ILE A 274 2.90 21.33 -10.48
N GLY A 275 4.13 21.62 -10.10
CA GLY A 275 4.57 22.94 -9.72
C GLY A 275 6.00 23.28 -10.12
N LYS A 276 6.32 24.57 -10.05
CA LYS A 276 7.65 25.14 -10.23
C LYS A 276 8.11 25.83 -8.96
N ARG A 277 9.40 25.71 -8.70
CA ARG A 277 10.11 26.50 -7.68
C ARG A 277 11.51 26.81 -8.20
N GLY A 278 11.76 28.07 -8.55
CA GLY A 278 13.05 28.46 -9.13
C GLY A 278 13.37 27.61 -10.37
N ASP A 279 14.57 27.04 -10.40
CA ASP A 279 15.01 26.20 -11.52
C ASP A 279 14.40 24.78 -11.46
N GLY A 280 13.94 24.33 -10.30
CA GLY A 280 13.39 22.99 -10.12
C GLY A 280 11.87 22.92 -10.21
N LYS A 281 11.35 21.80 -9.70
CA LYS A 281 9.98 21.34 -9.95
C LYS A 281 9.38 20.61 -8.76
N SER A 282 8.06 20.51 -8.74
CA SER A 282 7.33 19.65 -7.82
C SER A 282 6.16 18.93 -8.48
N ALA A 283 5.74 17.82 -7.90
CA ALA A 283 4.53 17.10 -8.27
C ALA A 283 3.78 16.65 -7.01
N PHE A 284 2.49 16.40 -7.16
CA PHE A 284 1.58 16.15 -6.05
C PHE A 284 0.52 15.14 -6.45
N ILE A 285 0.26 14.15 -5.60
CA ILE A 285 -0.89 13.25 -5.70
C ILE A 285 -1.53 13.10 -4.32
N GLY A 286 -2.86 13.22 -4.25
CA GLY A 286 -3.60 13.26 -2.98
C GLY A 286 -3.98 11.90 -2.41
N ASP A 287 -3.44 10.81 -2.94
CA ASP A 287 -3.67 9.43 -2.48
C ASP A 287 -2.40 8.60 -2.68
N SER A 288 -2.02 7.82 -1.68
CA SER A 288 -0.90 6.89 -1.74
C SER A 288 -1.29 5.55 -2.36
N SER A 289 -2.56 5.15 -2.29
CA SER A 289 -3.06 3.85 -2.76
C SER A 289 -2.74 3.56 -4.23
N PRO A 290 -2.77 4.52 -5.18
CA PRO A 290 -2.35 4.31 -6.57
C PRO A 290 -0.86 4.00 -6.73
N VAL A 291 -0.05 4.28 -5.72
CA VAL A 291 1.40 4.04 -5.70
C VAL A 291 1.73 2.72 -5.01
N GLU A 292 0.85 2.25 -4.12
CA GLU A 292 1.05 1.03 -3.34
C GLU A 292 1.10 -0.24 -4.19
N ASP A 293 1.85 -1.22 -3.71
CA ASP A 293 1.82 -2.62 -4.08
C ASP A 293 1.52 -3.50 -2.87
N SER A 294 1.36 -4.81 -3.09
CA SER A 294 1.01 -5.77 -2.03
C SER A 294 2.20 -6.35 -1.24
N THR A 295 3.26 -5.57 -1.03
CA THR A 295 4.51 -6.02 -0.38
C THR A 295 4.90 -5.32 0.94
N PRO A 296 3.96 -4.95 1.83
CA PRO A 296 4.35 -4.34 3.11
C PRO A 296 5.29 -5.28 3.88
N LYS A 297 6.33 -4.69 4.46
CA LYS A 297 7.50 -5.38 5.01
C LYS A 297 7.44 -5.51 6.52
N TYR A 298 7.00 -4.47 7.22
CA TYR A 298 7.08 -4.37 8.68
C TYR A 298 5.73 -4.68 9.35
N ARG A 299 5.78 -4.92 10.66
CA ARG A 299 4.57 -4.99 11.49
C ARG A 299 4.06 -3.59 11.82
N ASN A 300 2.76 -3.50 12.08
CA ASN A 300 2.18 -2.31 12.66
C ASN A 300 2.86 -2.01 14.01
N GLU A 301 3.34 -0.79 14.18
CA GLU A 301 4.11 -0.34 15.34
C GLU A 301 3.34 -0.32 16.66
N GLU A 302 2.02 -0.14 16.64
CA GLU A 302 1.20 -0.12 17.85
C GLU A 302 0.88 -1.52 18.36
N HIS A 303 0.60 -2.46 17.45
CA HIS A 303 0.01 -3.76 17.84
C HIS A 303 0.67 -5.00 17.22
N GLY A 304 1.74 -4.86 16.44
CA GLY A 304 2.52 -5.97 15.89
C GLY A 304 1.81 -6.79 14.81
N GLY A 305 0.69 -6.28 14.28
CA GLY A 305 -0.09 -7.00 13.27
C GLY A 305 0.55 -6.92 11.88
N MET A 306 0.24 -7.90 11.03
CA MET A 306 0.60 -7.83 9.60
C MET A 306 -0.15 -6.68 8.94
N LYS A 307 0.59 -5.91 8.15
CA LYS A 307 0.07 -4.86 7.29
C LYS A 307 -0.47 -5.45 5.99
N ARG A 308 -1.40 -4.72 5.37
CA ARG A 308 -2.03 -5.11 4.10
C ARG A 308 -2.35 -3.87 3.32
N THR A 309 -1.93 -3.87 2.08
CA THR A 309 -2.00 -2.74 1.18
C THR A 309 -2.72 -3.13 -0.09
N TYR A 310 -3.01 -2.12 -0.90
CA TYR A 310 -3.62 -2.28 -2.20
C TYR A 310 -2.54 -2.44 -3.28
N ASP A 311 -2.80 -3.25 -4.31
CA ASP A 311 -1.92 -3.35 -5.49
C ASP A 311 -2.38 -2.31 -6.52
N GLY A 312 -2.12 -1.04 -6.20
CA GLY A 312 -2.59 0.11 -6.96
C GLY A 312 -1.62 0.55 -8.04
N PHE A 313 -0.31 0.33 -7.88
CA PHE A 313 0.68 0.70 -8.88
C PHE A 313 0.39 0.08 -10.25
N THR A 314 -0.09 -1.16 -10.26
CA THR A 314 -0.44 -1.91 -11.47
C THR A 314 -1.88 -1.71 -11.94
N ASP A 315 -2.70 -0.98 -11.19
CA ASP A 315 -4.07 -0.67 -11.57
C ASP A 315 -4.15 0.52 -12.54
N ALA A 316 -5.09 0.46 -13.47
CA ALA A 316 -5.28 1.42 -14.55
C ALA A 316 -3.94 1.88 -15.20
N ASP A 317 -3.70 3.18 -15.29
CA ASP A 317 -2.46 3.77 -15.81
C ASP A 317 -1.59 4.40 -14.69
N ASN A 318 -1.81 4.00 -13.43
CA ASN A 318 -1.17 4.62 -12.25
C ASN A 318 0.36 4.59 -12.35
N GLY A 319 0.96 3.40 -12.53
CA GLY A 319 2.40 3.26 -12.64
C GLY A 319 3.02 4.03 -13.81
N LEU A 320 2.31 4.12 -14.95
CA LEU A 320 2.75 4.91 -16.10
C LEU A 320 2.84 6.40 -15.75
N LEU A 321 1.78 6.96 -15.12
CA LEU A 321 1.77 8.34 -14.69
C LEU A 321 2.89 8.64 -13.69
N LEU A 322 3.06 7.78 -12.68
CA LEU A 322 4.05 7.96 -11.61
C LEU A 322 5.48 7.97 -12.16
N VAL A 323 5.79 7.08 -13.11
CA VAL A 323 7.09 7.05 -13.80
C VAL A 323 7.28 8.31 -14.66
N ASN A 324 6.26 8.72 -15.42
CA ASN A 324 6.33 9.93 -16.23
C ASN A 324 6.55 11.20 -15.37
N ILE A 325 5.94 11.27 -14.19
CA ILE A 325 6.16 12.36 -13.23
C ILE A 325 7.63 12.42 -12.82
N VAL A 326 8.24 11.30 -12.42
CA VAL A 326 9.65 11.29 -12.00
C VAL A 326 10.59 11.60 -13.17
N ASN A 327 10.28 11.10 -14.37
CA ASN A 327 11.00 11.44 -15.60
C ASN A 327 10.96 12.95 -15.86
N TRP A 328 9.80 13.58 -15.72
CA TRP A 328 9.68 15.02 -15.84
C TRP A 328 10.45 15.74 -14.73
N LEU A 329 10.27 15.38 -13.45
CA LEU A 329 10.93 16.01 -12.31
C LEU A 329 12.45 15.99 -12.41
N ALA A 330 13.04 14.90 -12.89
CA ALA A 330 14.50 14.75 -12.96
C ALA A 330 15.16 15.55 -14.10
N ASN A 331 14.39 15.91 -15.15
CA ASN A 331 14.89 16.64 -16.30
C ASN A 331 14.90 18.15 -16.03
N GLN A 332 15.99 18.85 -16.37
CA GLN A 332 16.05 20.31 -16.20
C GLN A 332 15.34 21.06 -17.32
N GLU A 333 14.78 22.22 -16.98
CA GLU A 333 14.08 23.14 -17.89
C GLU A 333 14.74 24.52 -17.86
N ASP A 334 14.38 25.38 -18.81
CA ASP A 334 14.92 26.74 -18.93
C ASP A 334 13.91 27.84 -18.57
N TYR A 335 12.82 27.47 -17.91
CA TYR A 335 11.80 28.37 -17.38
C TYR A 335 11.58 28.16 -15.88
N GLN A 336 11.12 29.20 -15.20
CA GLN A 336 10.91 29.19 -13.75
C GLN A 336 9.42 29.27 -13.37
N THR A 337 8.56 29.63 -14.30
CA THR A 337 7.10 29.71 -14.11
C THR A 337 6.38 29.12 -15.32
N PHE A 338 5.16 28.63 -15.13
CA PHE A 338 4.33 28.17 -16.25
C PHE A 338 3.84 29.33 -17.13
N SER A 339 3.90 30.57 -16.63
CA SER A 339 3.58 31.77 -17.42
C SER A 339 4.65 32.14 -18.46
N GLU A 340 5.85 31.55 -18.38
CA GLU A 340 6.94 31.73 -19.35
C GLU A 340 6.82 30.81 -20.58
N VAL A 341 5.99 29.77 -20.50
CA VAL A 341 5.73 28.83 -21.59
C VAL A 341 4.36 29.07 -22.21
N GLU A 342 4.21 28.78 -23.51
CA GLU A 342 2.96 29.02 -24.25
C GLU A 342 1.95 27.89 -23.99
N LEU A 343 1.36 27.86 -22.79
CA LEU A 343 0.36 26.89 -22.35
C LEU A 343 -0.82 27.56 -21.63
N PRO A 344 -2.01 26.94 -21.60
CA PRO A 344 -3.12 27.42 -20.77
C PRO A 344 -2.78 27.29 -19.28
N LEU A 345 -2.83 28.41 -18.57
CA LEU A 345 -2.77 28.43 -17.10
C LEU A 345 -4.12 28.05 -16.52
N ASP A 346 -4.10 27.42 -15.35
CA ASP A 346 -5.30 27.10 -14.60
C ASP A 346 -5.90 28.35 -13.93
N ASP A 347 -7.12 28.22 -13.43
CA ASP A 347 -7.71 29.19 -12.52
C ASP A 347 -7.39 28.85 -11.06
N LEU A 348 -7.51 29.84 -10.18
CA LEU A 348 -7.47 29.58 -8.74
C LEU A 348 -8.64 28.69 -8.34
N SER A 349 -8.37 27.64 -7.58
CA SER A 349 -9.41 26.77 -7.06
C SER A 349 -10.30 27.49 -6.04
N PRO A 350 -11.61 27.20 -6.00
CA PRO A 350 -12.46 27.67 -4.92
C PRO A 350 -12.06 27.03 -3.58
N MET A 351 -12.31 27.74 -2.48
CA MET A 351 -11.93 27.29 -1.13
C MET A 351 -13.11 27.42 -0.17
N LEU A 352 -13.23 26.45 0.73
CA LEU A 352 -14.12 26.47 1.88
C LEU A 352 -13.42 27.15 3.06
N ASP A 353 -14.21 27.71 3.98
CA ASP A 353 -13.70 28.33 5.20
C ASP A 353 -12.89 27.34 6.07
N ILE A 354 -13.21 26.04 6.03
CA ILE A 354 -12.51 24.99 6.78
C ILE A 354 -11.10 24.70 6.26
N GLU A 355 -10.80 25.11 5.03
CA GLU A 355 -9.50 24.91 4.35
C GLU A 355 -8.56 26.12 4.53
N ILE A 356 -9.05 27.19 5.16
CA ILE A 356 -8.27 28.40 5.44
C ILE A 356 -7.66 28.24 6.84
N PRO A 357 -6.33 28.31 7.01
CA PRO A 357 -5.67 27.96 8.27
C PRO A 357 -6.25 28.69 9.50
N GLU A 358 -6.49 30.00 9.39
CA GLU A 358 -6.98 30.85 10.47
C GLU A 358 -8.44 30.61 10.87
N THR A 359 -9.24 30.01 9.98
CA THR A 359 -10.66 29.71 10.24
C THR A 359 -10.95 28.21 10.26
N SER A 360 -9.93 27.40 10.05
CA SER A 360 -10.02 25.95 10.09
C SER A 360 -10.46 25.47 11.47
N SER A 361 -11.19 24.37 11.49
CA SER A 361 -11.65 23.74 12.71
C SER A 361 -11.56 22.23 12.60
N GLU A 362 -11.11 21.61 13.67
CA GLU A 362 -11.12 20.18 13.92
C GLU A 362 -12.59 19.70 13.97
N PRO A 363 -13.06 18.90 12.99
CA PRO A 363 -14.46 18.49 12.87
C PRO A 363 -14.84 17.39 13.88
N GLU A 364 -13.89 16.55 14.26
CA GLU A 364 -14.00 15.47 15.24
C GLU A 364 -12.77 15.47 16.15
N SER A 365 -12.86 14.91 17.36
CA SER A 365 -11.74 14.93 18.30
C SER A 365 -10.54 14.11 17.80
N GLU A 366 -9.34 14.68 17.94
CA GLU A 366 -8.07 14.04 17.57
C GLU A 366 -7.19 13.70 18.80
N PRO A 367 -6.50 12.53 18.80
CA PRO A 367 -6.54 11.52 17.76
C PRO A 367 -7.93 10.86 17.69
N TRP A 368 -8.29 10.36 16.52
CA TRP A 368 -9.61 9.78 16.24
C TRP A 368 -9.94 8.55 17.12
N ARG A 369 -8.93 8.01 17.81
CA ARG A 369 -9.09 7.20 19.02
C ARG A 369 -7.85 7.34 19.93
N GLU A 370 -8.01 6.95 21.18
CA GLU A 370 -6.86 6.78 22.07
C GLU A 370 -5.91 5.69 21.53
N PRO A 371 -4.58 5.93 21.54
CA PRO A 371 -3.59 4.91 21.25
C PRO A 371 -3.63 3.76 22.27
N ALA A 372 -3.16 2.58 21.88
CA ALA A 372 -3.05 1.43 22.76
C ALA A 372 -2.16 1.73 23.99
N GLU A 373 -2.47 1.10 25.12
CA GLU A 373 -1.70 1.29 26.36
C GLU A 373 -0.22 0.96 26.14
N GLY A 374 0.64 1.94 26.39
CA GLY A 374 2.10 1.81 26.32
C GLY A 374 2.72 2.19 24.97
N TYR A 375 1.93 2.36 23.91
CA TYR A 375 2.43 2.83 22.62
C TYR A 375 2.58 4.35 22.60
N LEU A 376 3.74 4.82 22.13
CA LEU A 376 4.09 6.22 21.97
C LEU A 376 4.73 6.41 20.59
N TRP A 377 4.06 7.08 19.65
CA TRP A 377 4.54 7.28 18.27
C TRP A 377 5.93 7.94 18.17
N TYR A 378 6.32 8.70 19.20
CA TYR A 378 7.59 9.41 19.28
C TYR A 378 8.70 8.64 20.03
N ASP A 379 8.43 7.44 20.52
CA ASP A 379 9.40 6.60 21.24
C ASP A 379 9.39 5.17 20.68
N GLN A 380 10.35 4.90 19.80
CA GLN A 380 10.50 3.61 19.11
C GLN A 380 10.71 2.42 20.08
N SER A 381 11.17 2.67 21.32
CA SER A 381 11.28 1.59 22.32
C SER A 381 9.93 1.03 22.77
N THR A 382 8.84 1.72 22.41
CA THR A 382 7.46 1.27 22.64
C THR A 382 6.86 0.49 21.48
N PHE A 383 7.56 0.43 20.34
CA PHE A 383 7.01 -0.19 19.13
C PHE A 383 6.98 -1.70 19.25
N ALA A 384 5.90 -2.29 18.73
CA ALA A 384 5.69 -3.72 18.74
C ALA A 384 6.78 -4.48 17.94
N ASP A 385 7.03 -5.72 18.34
CA ASP A 385 7.99 -6.61 17.69
C ASP A 385 7.79 -6.66 16.16
N GLY A 386 8.87 -6.43 15.43
CA GLY A 386 8.93 -6.47 13.98
C GLY A 386 8.40 -5.24 13.27
N ALA A 387 8.02 -4.20 13.99
CA ALA A 387 7.84 -2.88 13.40
C ALA A 387 9.20 -2.26 13.02
N PHE A 388 9.19 -1.34 12.06
CA PHE A 388 10.36 -0.51 11.79
C PHE A 388 10.64 0.39 13.00
N GLY A 389 11.87 0.42 13.50
CA GLY A 389 12.26 1.05 14.76
C GLY A 389 12.20 0.12 15.98
N SER A 390 11.69 -1.11 15.85
CA SER A 390 11.74 -2.09 16.94
C SER A 390 13.11 -2.77 17.02
N GLU A 391 13.65 -2.95 18.23
CA GLU A 391 14.87 -3.75 18.44
C GLU A 391 14.61 -5.27 18.33
N ILE A 392 13.34 -5.67 18.23
CA ILE A 392 12.90 -7.08 18.32
C ILE A 392 12.30 -7.50 16.98
N ASN A 393 12.86 -8.56 16.39
CA ASN A 393 12.32 -9.17 15.17
C ASN A 393 10.88 -9.66 15.37
N PRO A 394 10.04 -9.68 14.32
CA PRO A 394 8.67 -10.15 14.46
C PRO A 394 8.65 -11.61 14.94
N PRO A 395 7.63 -12.01 15.72
CA PRO A 395 7.40 -13.42 15.99
C PRO A 395 7.22 -14.17 14.68
N LYS A 396 7.61 -15.45 14.65
CA LYS A 396 7.43 -16.26 13.46
C LYS A 396 5.94 -16.43 13.18
N ASP A 397 5.48 -16.00 12.01
CA ASP A 397 4.10 -16.25 11.61
C ASP A 397 3.84 -17.75 11.52
N ILE A 398 2.64 -18.12 11.98
CA ILE A 398 2.11 -19.46 11.77
C ILE A 398 1.88 -19.64 10.26
N ILE A 399 2.48 -20.67 9.69
CA ILE A 399 2.24 -21.04 8.29
C ILE A 399 1.08 -22.01 8.26
N TYR A 400 0.05 -21.67 7.49
CA TYR A 400 -1.15 -22.49 7.31
C TYR A 400 -1.12 -23.17 5.95
N SER A 401 -1.45 -24.46 5.91
CA SER A 401 -1.83 -25.15 4.68
C SER A 401 -3.08 -26.00 4.89
N ILE A 402 -3.85 -26.16 3.82
CA ILE A 402 -4.98 -27.07 3.77
C ILE A 402 -4.84 -27.87 2.50
N ASP A 403 -4.54 -29.15 2.58
CA ASP A 403 -4.50 -30.05 1.43
C ASP A 403 -5.85 -30.73 1.22
N THR A 404 -6.27 -30.80 -0.02
CA THR A 404 -7.51 -31.46 -0.48
C THR A 404 -7.18 -32.27 -1.73
N PRO A 405 -8.06 -33.18 -2.18
CA PRO A 405 -7.99 -33.68 -3.54
C PRO A 405 -7.95 -32.53 -4.56
N GLU A 406 -7.30 -32.77 -5.71
CA GLU A 406 -7.23 -31.80 -6.83
C GLU A 406 -8.62 -31.33 -7.28
N THR A 407 -9.59 -32.24 -7.25
CA THR A 407 -11.00 -31.94 -7.49
C THR A 407 -11.84 -32.45 -6.32
N VAL A 408 -12.57 -31.54 -5.68
CA VAL A 408 -13.44 -31.84 -4.54
C VAL A 408 -14.82 -32.29 -5.04
N PRO A 409 -15.32 -33.47 -4.64
CA PRO A 409 -16.60 -34.01 -5.11
C PRO A 409 -17.80 -33.20 -4.61
N VAL A 410 -18.77 -32.94 -5.51
CA VAL A 410 -20.00 -32.17 -5.22
C VAL A 410 -21.25 -33.03 -4.98
N ASP A 411 -21.12 -34.35 -5.11
CA ASP A 411 -22.23 -35.32 -5.03
C ASP A 411 -22.47 -35.86 -3.61
N GLY A 412 -21.85 -35.25 -2.60
CA GLY A 412 -21.89 -35.71 -1.22
C GLY A 412 -20.91 -36.83 -0.88
N THR A 413 -20.09 -37.28 -1.84
CA THR A 413 -19.02 -38.26 -1.57
C THR A 413 -18.02 -37.68 -0.56
N PRO A 414 -17.73 -38.39 0.54
CA PRO A 414 -16.74 -37.93 1.51
C PRO A 414 -15.32 -37.89 0.94
N PHE A 415 -14.53 -36.92 1.39
CA PHE A 415 -13.11 -36.77 1.07
C PHE A 415 -12.34 -36.29 2.29
N GLU A 416 -11.02 -36.47 2.30
CA GLU A 416 -10.16 -35.98 3.39
C GLU A 416 -9.61 -34.59 3.05
N ALA A 417 -9.52 -33.75 4.08
CA ALA A 417 -8.76 -32.51 4.05
C ALA A 417 -7.74 -32.54 5.19
N THR A 418 -6.48 -32.31 4.88
CA THR A 418 -5.38 -32.27 5.86
C THR A 418 -5.00 -30.82 6.10
N ILE A 419 -5.05 -30.40 7.35
CA ILE A 419 -4.70 -29.05 7.78
C ILE A 419 -3.36 -29.14 8.50
N THR A 420 -2.39 -28.34 8.07
CA THR A 420 -1.07 -28.25 8.71
C THR A 420 -0.81 -26.83 9.15
N LEU A 421 -0.38 -26.68 10.40
CA LEU A 421 0.13 -25.44 10.97
C LEU A 421 1.61 -25.65 11.29
N MET A 422 2.47 -24.72 10.88
CA MET A 422 3.89 -24.70 11.23
C MET A 422 4.24 -23.40 11.96
N ASN A 423 5.39 -23.36 12.63
CA ASN A 423 5.85 -22.24 13.46
C ASN A 423 4.97 -21.96 14.70
N LEU A 424 4.24 -22.96 15.19
CA LEU A 424 3.62 -22.87 16.52
C LEU A 424 4.68 -22.94 17.61
N GLU A 425 4.36 -22.44 18.80
CA GLU A 425 5.18 -22.75 19.98
C GLU A 425 5.17 -24.26 20.24
N PRO A 426 6.30 -24.87 20.66
CA PRO A 426 6.34 -26.31 20.95
C PRO A 426 5.26 -26.70 21.95
N ARG A 427 4.44 -27.72 21.60
CA ARG A 427 3.30 -28.18 22.42
C ARG A 427 2.17 -27.16 22.60
N GLN A 428 2.10 -26.13 21.76
CA GLN A 428 0.95 -25.24 21.72
C GLN A 428 -0.32 -26.01 21.33
N VAL A 429 -1.41 -25.72 22.03
CA VAL A 429 -2.73 -26.32 21.79
C VAL A 429 -3.68 -25.25 21.23
N ILE A 430 -4.38 -25.61 20.15
CA ILE A 430 -5.44 -24.81 19.52
C ILE A 430 -6.70 -25.67 19.50
N ASP A 431 -7.71 -25.29 20.28
CA ASP A 431 -8.96 -26.05 20.46
C ASP A 431 -10.20 -25.39 19.83
N ASN A 432 -10.02 -24.24 19.18
CA ASN A 432 -11.07 -23.42 18.59
C ASN A 432 -10.88 -23.19 17.08
N ALA A 433 -10.29 -24.18 16.41
CA ALA A 433 -10.10 -24.15 14.97
C ALA A 433 -11.37 -24.61 14.24
N GLU A 434 -11.81 -23.82 13.25
CA GLU A 434 -13.02 -24.10 12.46
C GLU A 434 -12.76 -23.90 10.96
N MET A 435 -13.45 -24.66 10.11
CA MET A 435 -13.25 -24.58 8.66
C MET A 435 -14.58 -24.72 7.89
N GLN A 436 -14.63 -24.14 6.69
CA GLN A 436 -15.72 -24.34 5.73
C GLN A 436 -15.24 -24.26 4.27
N ILE A 437 -16.05 -24.78 3.36
CA ILE A 437 -16.03 -24.48 1.93
C ILE A 437 -17.27 -23.64 1.60
N TYR A 438 -17.07 -22.55 0.86
CA TYR A 438 -18.14 -21.64 0.44
C TYR A 438 -17.98 -21.23 -1.03
N LEU A 439 -19.11 -20.97 -1.68
CA LEU A 439 -19.17 -20.46 -3.05
C LEU A 439 -18.97 -18.94 -3.08
N HIS A 440 -18.76 -18.39 -4.27
CA HIS A 440 -18.87 -16.95 -4.50
C HIS A 440 -20.23 -16.43 -3.98
N GLY A 441 -20.22 -15.28 -3.31
CA GLY A 441 -21.40 -14.76 -2.57
C GLY A 441 -21.60 -15.35 -1.16
N GLY A 442 -20.69 -16.19 -0.66
CA GLY A 442 -20.62 -16.57 0.76
C GLY A 442 -21.47 -17.79 1.17
N LYS A 443 -22.16 -18.46 0.24
CA LYS A 443 -22.97 -19.64 0.54
C LYS A 443 -22.07 -20.81 0.95
N ALA A 444 -22.15 -21.23 2.22
CA ALA A 444 -21.44 -22.41 2.72
C ALA A 444 -22.02 -23.71 2.13
N VAL A 445 -21.14 -24.63 1.71
CA VAL A 445 -21.54 -25.85 0.98
C VAL A 445 -20.97 -27.15 1.52
N SER A 446 -20.06 -27.09 2.49
CA SER A 446 -19.44 -28.28 3.09
C SER A 446 -19.98 -28.63 4.46
N GLN A 447 -19.73 -29.87 4.85
CA GLN A 447 -19.81 -30.37 6.21
C GLN A 447 -18.52 -31.14 6.54
N ILE A 448 -18.13 -31.14 7.80
CA ILE A 448 -17.08 -31.92 8.45
C ILE A 448 -17.78 -33.01 9.27
N GLN A 449 -17.30 -34.24 9.16
CA GLN A 449 -17.86 -35.37 9.89
C GLN A 449 -17.52 -35.27 11.37
N ASN A 450 -18.49 -35.52 12.24
CA ASN A 450 -18.27 -35.61 13.69
C ASN A 450 -17.43 -36.85 14.03
N GLU A 451 -16.80 -36.87 15.21
CA GLU A 451 -15.99 -38.01 15.70
C GLU A 451 -16.77 -39.33 15.77
N ASP A 452 -18.08 -39.27 15.99
CA ASP A 452 -18.97 -40.45 16.01
C ASP A 452 -19.37 -40.95 14.61
N GLY A 453 -18.85 -40.32 13.56
CA GLY A 453 -19.13 -40.64 12.16
C GLY A 453 -20.42 -40.02 11.62
N THR A 454 -21.18 -39.28 12.43
CA THR A 454 -22.38 -38.57 11.96
C THR A 454 -22.00 -37.29 11.21
N TRP A 455 -22.94 -36.78 10.42
CA TRP A 455 -22.79 -35.50 9.76
C TRP A 455 -23.68 -34.46 10.46
N PRO A 456 -23.20 -33.23 10.69
CA PRO A 456 -24.02 -32.15 11.23
C PRO A 456 -25.20 -31.83 10.29
N ASP A 457 -26.24 -31.18 10.81
CA ASP A 457 -27.41 -30.77 10.00
C ASP A 457 -27.21 -29.40 9.35
N ASN A 458 -26.34 -28.56 9.93
CA ASN A 458 -26.06 -27.22 9.44
C ASN A 458 -24.88 -27.19 8.44
N TYR A 459 -24.80 -26.09 7.71
CA TYR A 459 -23.65 -25.71 6.88
C TYR A 459 -23.01 -24.46 7.49
N GLY A 460 -21.73 -24.24 7.21
CA GLY A 460 -20.97 -23.12 7.75
C GLY A 460 -19.64 -23.58 8.32
N TYR A 461 -19.04 -22.76 9.19
CA TYR A 461 -17.87 -23.13 9.96
C TYR A 461 -18.19 -24.26 10.92
N GLN A 462 -17.34 -25.28 10.90
CA GLN A 462 -17.42 -26.45 11.77
C GLN A 462 -16.04 -26.73 12.34
N SER A 463 -16.01 -27.20 13.58
CA SER A 463 -14.76 -27.50 14.27
C SER A 463 -13.96 -28.56 13.51
N ILE A 464 -12.64 -28.37 13.45
CA ILE A 464 -11.70 -29.37 12.93
C ILE A 464 -11.05 -30.19 14.04
N GLY A 465 -11.55 -30.07 15.28
CA GLY A 465 -10.97 -30.70 16.46
C GLY A 465 -9.84 -29.87 17.08
N VAL A 466 -9.03 -30.52 17.92
CA VAL A 466 -7.91 -29.92 18.63
C VAL A 466 -6.62 -30.16 17.83
N LEU A 467 -5.88 -29.09 17.57
CA LEU A 467 -4.54 -29.11 16.99
C LEU A 467 -3.52 -28.96 18.13
N GLU A 468 -2.61 -29.92 18.28
CA GLU A 468 -1.48 -29.84 19.21
C GLU A 468 -0.18 -29.87 18.41
N ALA A 469 0.67 -28.86 18.63
CA ALA A 469 1.97 -28.78 18.00
C ALA A 469 2.94 -29.80 18.59
N ASP A 470 3.75 -30.43 17.74
CA ASP A 470 4.88 -31.25 18.18
C ASP A 470 6.04 -30.40 18.72
N GLU A 471 7.16 -31.04 19.07
CA GLU A 471 8.34 -30.33 19.59
C GLU A 471 8.99 -29.39 18.56
N SER A 472 8.68 -29.53 17.27
CA SER A 472 9.15 -28.65 16.20
C SER A 472 8.21 -27.48 15.93
N GLY A 473 7.06 -27.42 16.60
CA GLY A 473 6.04 -26.40 16.35
C GLY A 473 5.13 -26.73 15.15
N LYS A 474 5.07 -28.00 14.73
CA LYS A 474 4.16 -28.47 13.67
C LYS A 474 2.92 -29.11 14.30
N ALA A 475 1.73 -28.66 13.92
CA ALA A 475 0.46 -29.36 14.21
C ALA A 475 -0.18 -29.82 12.91
N GLU A 476 -0.81 -30.99 12.92
CA GLU A 476 -1.48 -31.55 11.75
C GLU A 476 -2.76 -32.28 12.17
N VAL A 477 -3.86 -32.03 11.46
CA VAL A 477 -5.12 -32.77 11.63
C VAL A 477 -5.70 -33.10 10.27
N THR A 478 -6.27 -34.30 10.13
CA THR A 478 -7.02 -34.69 8.94
C THR A 478 -8.48 -34.86 9.31
N VAL A 479 -9.35 -34.17 8.58
CA VAL A 479 -10.80 -34.23 8.77
C VAL A 479 -11.48 -34.82 7.54
N THR A 480 -12.56 -35.57 7.77
CA THR A 480 -13.41 -36.05 6.68
C THR A 480 -14.49 -35.02 6.38
N MET A 481 -14.57 -34.59 5.13
CA MET A 481 -15.51 -33.57 4.65
C MET A 481 -16.42 -34.12 3.56
N ARG A 482 -17.55 -33.44 3.31
CA ARG A 482 -18.38 -33.64 2.11
C ARG A 482 -18.97 -32.32 1.64
N VAL A 483 -19.29 -32.21 0.35
CA VAL A 483 -20.00 -31.07 -0.24
C VAL A 483 -21.36 -31.53 -0.77
N SER A 484 -22.45 -30.88 -0.37
CA SER A 484 -23.81 -31.30 -0.77
C SER A 484 -24.90 -30.22 -0.75
N ASN A 485 -24.60 -28.96 -0.36
CA ASN A 485 -25.60 -27.88 -0.23
C ASN A 485 -26.04 -27.24 -1.57
N GLY A 486 -26.34 -28.05 -2.58
CA GLY A 486 -26.63 -27.57 -3.94
C GLY A 486 -25.44 -26.84 -4.58
N ALA A 487 -24.22 -27.31 -4.29
CA ALA A 487 -23.02 -26.88 -5.00
C ALA A 487 -23.03 -27.50 -6.41
N SER A 488 -22.54 -26.74 -7.38
CA SER A 488 -22.27 -27.23 -8.74
C SER A 488 -20.77 -27.31 -8.98
N GLU A 489 -20.37 -27.94 -10.07
CA GLU A 489 -18.98 -27.88 -10.53
C GLU A 489 -18.55 -26.43 -10.77
N GLY A 490 -17.28 -26.11 -10.49
CA GLY A 490 -16.73 -24.75 -10.59
C GLY A 490 -15.77 -24.41 -9.46
N SER A 491 -15.44 -23.13 -9.31
CA SER A 491 -14.55 -22.64 -8.25
C SER A 491 -15.30 -22.41 -6.93
N ALA A 492 -14.66 -22.78 -5.83
CA ALA A 492 -15.09 -22.44 -4.48
C ALA A 492 -13.88 -22.03 -3.63
N ASN A 493 -14.12 -21.53 -2.43
CA ASN A 493 -13.06 -21.22 -1.47
C ASN A 493 -13.16 -22.11 -0.25
N ILE A 494 -12.04 -22.66 0.20
CA ILE A 494 -11.88 -23.30 1.50
C ILE A 494 -11.19 -22.32 2.45
N ARG A 495 -11.69 -22.21 3.69
CA ARG A 495 -11.20 -21.20 4.64
C ARG A 495 -11.14 -21.75 6.06
N LEU A 496 -10.02 -21.48 6.72
CA LEU A 496 -9.73 -21.79 8.11
C LEU A 496 -9.89 -20.54 8.99
N ARG A 497 -10.46 -20.74 10.18
CA ARG A 497 -10.57 -19.77 11.26
C ARG A 497 -9.94 -20.30 12.55
N LEU A 498 -9.32 -19.40 13.30
CA LEU A 498 -8.85 -19.64 14.67
C LEU A 498 -9.40 -18.57 15.62
N GLY A 499 -9.33 -18.80 16.94
CA GLY A 499 -9.40 -17.71 17.90
C GLY A 499 -10.75 -16.96 18.00
N SER A 500 -11.88 -17.68 17.95
CA SER A 500 -13.23 -17.09 17.99
C SER A 500 -13.68 -16.38 16.71
N GLY A 501 -13.29 -16.90 15.54
CA GLY A 501 -13.87 -16.51 14.27
C GLY A 501 -12.94 -15.75 13.31
N ASN A 502 -11.66 -15.59 13.67
CA ASN A 502 -10.69 -14.87 12.84
C ASN A 502 -10.31 -15.71 11.62
N ASN A 503 -10.54 -15.19 10.41
CA ASN A 503 -10.12 -15.86 9.18
C ASN A 503 -8.58 -15.82 9.07
N VAL A 504 -7.91 -16.96 9.15
CA VAL A 504 -6.44 -17.02 9.11
C VAL A 504 -5.89 -17.50 7.77
N TYR A 505 -6.67 -18.27 7.01
CA TYR A 505 -6.24 -18.80 5.71
C TYR A 505 -7.43 -19.03 4.79
N THR A 506 -7.30 -18.68 3.51
CA THR A 506 -8.28 -18.99 2.47
C THR A 506 -7.55 -19.37 1.19
N ARG A 507 -8.00 -20.42 0.50
CA ARG A 507 -7.55 -20.71 -0.86
C ARG A 507 -8.71 -21.12 -1.76
N THR A 508 -8.58 -20.84 -3.05
CA THR A 508 -9.51 -21.32 -4.06
C THR A 508 -9.26 -22.79 -4.35
N ILE A 509 -10.34 -23.56 -4.52
CA ILE A 509 -10.36 -24.98 -4.86
C ILE A 509 -11.32 -25.21 -6.02
N ILE A 510 -11.16 -26.35 -6.70
CA ILE A 510 -12.04 -26.78 -7.79
C ILE A 510 -13.03 -27.83 -7.28
N LEU A 511 -14.31 -27.56 -7.49
CA LEU A 511 -15.41 -28.48 -7.26
C LEU A 511 -15.75 -29.21 -8.57
N GLY A 512 -15.91 -30.53 -8.52
CA GLY A 512 -16.22 -31.31 -9.71
C GLY A 512 -16.37 -32.81 -9.48
N SER A 513 -16.68 -33.55 -10.54
CA SER A 513 -16.72 -35.01 -10.51
C SER A 513 -15.30 -35.60 -10.41
N GLN A 514 -15.04 -36.46 -9.42
CA GLN A 514 -13.74 -37.14 -9.28
C GLN A 514 -13.52 -38.07 -10.48
N ARG A 515 -12.52 -37.79 -11.32
CA ARG A 515 -12.12 -38.72 -12.39
C ARG A 515 -11.14 -39.75 -11.82
N VAL A 516 -11.60 -40.97 -11.59
CA VAL A 516 -10.71 -42.08 -11.29
C VAL A 516 -9.91 -42.39 -12.56
N SER A 517 -8.60 -42.13 -12.56
CA SER A 517 -7.70 -42.64 -13.60
C SER A 517 -7.59 -44.16 -13.43
N LEU A 518 -8.27 -44.91 -14.30
CA LEU A 518 -7.97 -46.32 -14.46
C LEU A 518 -6.64 -46.44 -15.22
N GLU A 519 -5.52 -46.59 -14.50
CA GLU A 519 -4.30 -47.11 -15.11
C GLU A 519 -4.58 -48.54 -15.59
N CYS A 520 -4.91 -48.68 -16.88
CA CYS A 520 -4.90 -49.98 -17.54
C CYS A 520 -3.44 -50.42 -17.68
N SER A 521 -3.02 -51.36 -16.82
CA SER A 521 -1.79 -52.12 -17.06
C SER A 521 -2.00 -53.01 -18.30
N GLU A 522 -1.38 -52.65 -19.42
CA GLU A 522 -1.24 -53.55 -20.56
C GLU A 522 -0.31 -54.70 -20.18
N VAL A 523 -0.90 -55.86 -19.89
CA VAL A 523 -0.18 -57.14 -19.84
C VAL A 523 0.15 -57.55 -21.27
N ILE A 524 1.39 -57.28 -21.69
CA ILE A 524 1.95 -57.82 -22.93
C ILE A 524 2.24 -59.32 -22.72
N TYR A 525 1.44 -60.19 -23.34
CA TYR A 525 1.81 -61.60 -23.52
C TYR A 525 2.84 -61.70 -24.65
N SER A 526 4.05 -62.17 -24.35
CA SER A 526 4.97 -62.64 -25.39
C SER A 526 4.51 -64.01 -25.88
N LEU A 527 4.17 -64.13 -27.16
CA LEU A 527 4.09 -65.44 -27.81
C LEU A 527 5.50 -65.80 -28.30
N ALA A 528 6.01 -66.90 -27.77
CA ALA A 528 7.16 -67.62 -28.31
C ALA A 528 6.68 -68.63 -29.36
N GLU A 529 7.50 -68.75 -30.40
CA GLU A 529 7.49 -69.65 -31.58
C GLU A 529 6.64 -69.27 -32.79
#